data_AF-A0A932UVD3-F1
#
_entry.id   AF-A0A932UVD3-F1
#
_cell.length_a   1.000
_cell.length_b   1.000
_cell.length_c   1.000
_cell.angle_alpha   90.00
_cell.angle_beta   90.00
_cell.angle_gamma   90.00
#
_symmetry.space_group_name_H-M   'P 1'
#
loop_
_entity.id
_entity.type
_entity.pdbx_description
1 polymer ?
#
loop_
_entity_poly.entity_id
_entity_poly.type
_entity_poly.pdbx_seq_one_letter_code
_entity_poly.pdbx_strand_id
1 'polypeptide(L)'
;TVKTMLVLPIRRWQWATAKLAFLVLFACGLLLLLTALALVVVMATIGLGDVVREDVVLYPAAEVWQNVLLSSGLTMVFLLPVCAFAMLIGLYFTSSGAAVGVSLLFGIVIEAVVGLAGYGKYVFLYHLFRPYQQLQKLGKGLPFQWDDLLTWGLGATLVSFAVFALWGIVRLERMDITS
;
A
#
# COMPACT_ATOMS: atom_id res chain seq x y z
N THR A 1 -8.18 -25.25 -0.31
CA THR A 1 -6.72 -25.18 -0.12
C THR A 1 -6.30 -25.11 1.34
N VAL A 2 -6.90 -24.26 2.20
CA VAL A 2 -6.54 -24.20 3.63
C VAL A 2 -6.70 -25.57 4.31
N LYS A 3 -7.85 -26.24 4.14
CA LYS A 3 -8.09 -27.60 4.68
C LYS A 3 -7.07 -28.63 4.19
N THR A 4 -6.69 -28.57 2.91
CA THR A 4 -5.76 -29.52 2.28
C THR A 4 -4.31 -29.32 2.74
N MET A 5 -3.90 -28.06 2.98
CA MET A 5 -2.56 -27.71 3.47
C MET A 5 -2.39 -28.02 4.96
N LEU A 6 -3.47 -28.00 5.75
CA LEU A 6 -3.44 -28.29 7.19
C LEU A 6 -3.20 -29.77 7.53
N VAL A 7 -3.25 -30.67 6.53
CA VAL A 7 -2.93 -32.10 6.69
C VAL A 7 -1.42 -32.35 6.46
N LEU A 8 -0.73 -31.43 5.79
CA LEU A 8 0.71 -31.50 5.59
C LEU A 8 1.44 -31.08 6.89
N PRO A 9 2.64 -31.61 7.17
CA PRO A 9 3.44 -31.27 8.36
C PRO A 9 4.07 -29.86 8.27
N ILE A 10 3.34 -28.89 7.72
CA ILE A 10 3.77 -27.49 7.59
C ILE A 10 3.24 -26.74 8.81
N ARG A 11 4.12 -25.98 9.47
CA ARG A 11 3.69 -25.16 10.61
C ARG A 11 2.76 -24.05 10.12
N ARG A 12 1.65 -23.84 10.80
CA ARG A 12 0.62 -22.84 10.51
C ARG A 12 1.19 -21.44 10.24
N TRP A 13 2.13 -20.99 11.07
CA TRP A 13 2.80 -19.70 10.87
C TRP A 13 3.62 -19.62 9.57
N GLN A 14 4.22 -20.72 9.08
CA GLN A 14 5.00 -20.72 7.83
C GLN A 14 4.10 -20.48 6.62
N TRP A 15 2.91 -21.10 6.62
CA TRP A 15 1.90 -20.86 5.60
C TRP A 15 1.41 -19.40 5.64
N ALA A 16 1.16 -18.87 6.84
CA ALA A 16 0.75 -17.48 7.04
C ALA A 16 1.80 -16.50 6.49
N THR A 17 3.07 -16.68 6.83
CA THR A 17 4.16 -15.83 6.34
C THR A 17 4.36 -15.94 4.84
N ALA A 18 4.25 -17.15 4.27
CA ALA A 18 4.37 -17.34 2.83
C ALA A 18 3.23 -16.64 2.06
N LYS A 19 2.01 -16.72 2.58
CA LYS A 19 0.85 -16.04 1.99
C LYS A 19 0.97 -14.52 2.10
N LEU A 20 1.43 -14.01 3.23
CA LEU A 20 1.68 -12.58 3.41
C LEU A 20 2.77 -12.08 2.46
N ALA A 21 3.89 -12.81 2.36
CA ALA A 21 4.98 -12.48 1.44
C ALA A 21 4.49 -12.48 -0.02
N PHE A 22 3.70 -13.47 -0.42
CA PHE A 22 3.10 -13.51 -1.75
C PHE A 22 2.19 -12.29 -2.01
N LEU A 23 1.34 -11.93 -1.04
CA LEU A 23 0.46 -10.76 -1.16
C LEU A 23 1.26 -9.45 -1.29
N VAL A 24 2.33 -9.30 -0.51
CA VAL A 24 3.22 -8.13 -0.59
C VAL A 24 3.91 -8.08 -1.96
N LEU A 25 4.51 -9.19 -2.41
CA LEU A 25 5.16 -9.25 -3.72
C LEU A 25 4.18 -8.97 -4.87
N PHE A 26 2.96 -9.50 -4.78
CA PHE A 26 1.91 -9.24 -5.76
C PHE A 26 1.51 -7.76 -5.78
N ALA A 27 1.31 -7.14 -4.60
CA ALA A 27 0.99 -5.72 -4.51
C ALA A 27 2.12 -4.83 -5.03
N CYS A 28 3.38 -5.13 -4.68
CA CYS A 28 4.55 -4.43 -5.21
C CYS A 28 4.67 -4.60 -6.73
N GLY A 29 4.42 -5.80 -7.25
CA GLY A 29 4.42 -6.08 -8.69
C GLY A 29 3.36 -5.28 -9.43
N LEU A 30 2.14 -5.19 -8.89
CA LEU A 30 1.08 -4.34 -9.44
C LEU A 30 1.46 -2.86 -9.40
N LEU A 31 2.05 -2.39 -8.32
CA LEU A 31 2.49 -1.00 -8.21
C LEU A 31 3.57 -0.66 -9.24
N LEU A 32 4.55 -1.55 -9.42
CA LEU A 32 5.59 -1.42 -10.44
C LEU A 32 4.99 -1.41 -11.85
N LEU A 33 4.02 -2.29 -12.12
CA LEU A 33 3.31 -2.31 -13.40
C LEU A 33 2.58 -0.99 -13.66
N LEU A 34 1.84 -0.47 -12.68
CA LEU A 34 1.15 0.82 -12.79
C LEU A 34 2.14 1.97 -13.00
N THR A 35 3.27 1.95 -12.28
CA THR A 35 4.33 2.95 -12.44
C THR A 35 4.94 2.88 -13.84
N ALA A 36 5.22 1.68 -14.35
CA ALA A 36 5.73 1.48 -15.70
C ALA A 36 4.74 1.98 -16.76
N LEU A 37 3.45 1.68 -16.63
CA LEU A 37 2.41 2.20 -17.52
C LEU A 37 2.32 3.73 -17.48
N ALA A 38 2.38 4.32 -16.29
CA ALA A 38 2.41 5.77 -16.14
C ALA A 38 3.63 6.39 -16.84
N LEU A 39 4.80 5.77 -16.72
CA LEU A 39 6.01 6.23 -17.42
C LEU A 39 5.89 6.15 -18.94
N VAL A 40 5.26 5.09 -19.48
CA VAL A 40 4.98 4.99 -20.93
C VAL A 40 4.10 6.15 -21.39
N VAL A 41 3.07 6.50 -20.63
CA VAL A 41 2.20 7.65 -20.94
C VAL A 41 2.98 8.96 -20.90
N VAL A 42 3.84 9.16 -19.89
CA VAL A 42 4.68 10.37 -19.78
C VAL A 42 5.65 10.46 -20.96
N MET A 43 6.33 9.36 -21.31
CA MET A 43 7.22 9.30 -22.47
C MET A 43 6.49 9.67 -23.77
N ALA A 44 5.25 9.20 -23.95
CA ALA A 44 4.48 9.43 -25.16
C ALA A 44 3.93 10.86 -25.29
N THR A 45 3.79 11.58 -24.18
CA THR A 45 3.09 12.89 -24.15
C THR A 45 4.04 14.06 -23.95
N ILE A 46 4.87 14.01 -22.91
CA ILE A 46 5.69 15.14 -22.44
C ILE A 46 7.19 14.86 -22.64
N GLY A 47 7.58 13.58 -22.69
CA GLY A 47 8.98 13.15 -22.66
C GLY A 47 9.53 13.07 -21.23
N LEU A 48 10.77 12.61 -21.10
CA LEU A 48 11.46 12.38 -19.80
C LEU A 48 12.44 13.51 -19.44
N GLY A 49 12.28 14.67 -20.07
CA GLY A 49 13.20 15.79 -19.94
C GLY A 49 12.98 16.60 -18.66
N ASP A 50 13.70 17.71 -18.58
CA ASP A 50 13.55 18.66 -17.50
C ASP A 50 12.12 19.23 -17.45
N VAL A 51 11.64 19.53 -16.25
CA VAL A 51 10.35 20.19 -16.08
C VAL A 51 10.57 21.67 -16.34
N VAL A 52 10.22 22.13 -17.53
CA VAL A 52 10.40 23.52 -17.97
C VAL A 52 9.06 24.25 -17.96
N ARG A 53 9.05 25.49 -17.47
CA ARG A 53 7.92 26.42 -17.59
C ARG A 53 8.44 27.76 -18.04
N GLU A 54 7.92 28.27 -19.16
CA GLU A 54 8.29 29.60 -19.70
C GLU A 54 9.83 29.76 -19.84
N ASP A 55 10.50 28.77 -20.42
CA ASP A 55 11.96 28.69 -20.60
C ASP A 55 12.81 28.67 -19.32
N VAL A 56 12.19 28.57 -18.14
CA VAL A 56 12.87 28.34 -16.87
C VAL A 56 12.77 26.86 -16.50
N VAL A 57 13.93 26.23 -16.30
CA VAL A 57 14.03 24.87 -15.75
C VAL A 57 13.60 24.91 -14.28
N LEU A 58 12.42 24.36 -13.97
CA LEU A 58 11.91 24.27 -12.60
C LEU A 58 12.60 23.15 -11.84
N TYR A 59 12.72 21.98 -12.47
CA TYR A 59 13.39 20.82 -11.90
C TYR A 59 14.18 20.07 -12.97
N PRO A 60 15.44 19.69 -12.68
CA PRO A 60 16.20 18.82 -13.56
C PRO A 60 15.62 17.40 -13.57
N ALA A 61 15.70 16.72 -14.70
CA ALA A 61 15.17 15.37 -14.89
C ALA A 61 15.68 14.38 -13.83
N ALA A 62 16.95 14.50 -13.43
CA ALA A 62 17.55 13.65 -12.40
C ALA A 62 16.81 13.74 -11.05
N GLU A 63 16.40 14.95 -10.64
CA GLU A 63 15.67 15.17 -9.39
C GLU A 63 14.24 14.61 -9.50
N VAL A 64 13.59 14.78 -10.64
CA VAL A 64 12.26 14.19 -10.90
C VAL A 64 12.33 12.67 -10.77
N TRP A 65 13.32 12.03 -11.38
CA TRP A 65 13.50 10.58 -11.31
C TRP A 65 13.78 10.08 -9.90
N GLN A 66 14.64 10.77 -9.14
CA GLN A 66 14.89 10.44 -7.74
C GLN A 66 13.60 10.49 -6.92
N ASN A 67 12.79 11.53 -7.10
CA ASN A 67 11.52 11.68 -6.40
C ASN A 67 10.48 10.62 -6.81
N VAL A 68 10.43 10.24 -8.10
CA VAL A 68 9.56 9.16 -8.60
C VAL A 68 9.94 7.82 -7.98
N LEU A 69 11.24 7.51 -7.91
CA LEU A 69 11.74 6.28 -7.29
C LEU A 69 11.48 6.29 -5.77
N LEU A 70 11.78 7.40 -5.09
CA LEU A 70 11.51 7.57 -3.66
C LEU A 70 10.04 7.37 -3.35
N SER A 71 9.15 8.00 -4.11
CA SER A 71 7.71 7.94 -3.87
C SER A 71 7.12 6.57 -4.16
N SER A 72 7.61 5.90 -5.22
CA SER A 72 7.25 4.52 -5.52
C SER A 72 7.70 3.58 -4.39
N GLY A 73 8.94 3.71 -3.92
CA GLY A 73 9.48 2.91 -2.82
C GLY A 73 8.74 3.14 -1.51
N LEU A 74 8.45 4.40 -1.16
CA LEU A 74 7.64 4.73 0.01
C LEU A 74 6.25 4.11 -0.09
N THR A 75 5.60 4.21 -1.25
CA THR A 75 4.26 3.62 -1.44
C THR A 75 4.28 2.10 -1.24
N MET A 76 5.33 1.39 -1.69
CA MET A 76 5.48 -0.04 -1.40
C MET A 76 5.49 -0.33 0.11
N VAL A 77 6.18 0.51 0.88
CA VAL A 77 6.20 0.39 2.36
C VAL A 77 4.79 0.63 2.92
N PHE A 78 4.10 1.68 2.46
CA PHE A 78 2.73 1.99 2.89
C PHE A 78 1.69 0.91 2.51
N LEU A 79 1.97 0.06 1.51
CA LEU A 79 1.10 -1.06 1.13
C LEU A 79 1.19 -2.26 2.09
N LEU A 80 2.28 -2.41 2.85
CA LEU A 80 2.46 -3.53 3.78
C LEU A 80 1.27 -3.77 4.73
N PRO A 81 0.78 -2.76 5.49
CA PRO A 81 -0.38 -2.93 6.36
C PRO A 81 -1.66 -3.28 5.60
N VAL A 82 -1.83 -2.79 4.37
CA VAL A 82 -2.99 -3.15 3.52
C VAL A 82 -2.96 -4.64 3.18
N CYS A 83 -1.79 -5.17 2.80
CA CYS A 83 -1.63 -6.61 2.52
C CYS A 83 -1.90 -7.46 3.77
N ALA A 84 -1.39 -7.06 4.93
CA ALA A 84 -1.62 -7.76 6.19
C ALA A 84 -3.11 -7.70 6.61
N PHE A 85 -3.75 -6.55 6.43
CA PHE A 85 -5.17 -6.37 6.71
C PHE A 85 -6.07 -7.20 5.77
N ALA A 86 -5.78 -7.20 4.47
CA ALA A 86 -6.50 -8.01 3.49
C ALA A 86 -6.36 -9.51 3.79
N MET A 87 -5.16 -9.96 4.18
CA MET A 87 -4.95 -11.32 4.65
C MET A 87 -5.82 -11.62 5.87
N LEU A 88 -5.85 -10.72 6.86
CA LEU A 88 -6.62 -10.88 8.07
C LEU A 88 -8.12 -10.99 7.79
N ILE A 89 -8.70 -10.10 6.97
CA ILE A 89 -10.10 -10.20 6.54
C ILE A 89 -10.36 -11.55 5.88
N GLY A 90 -9.45 -11.99 5.00
CA GLY A 90 -9.56 -13.28 4.34
C GLY A 90 -9.54 -14.50 5.28
N LEU A 91 -9.13 -14.33 6.56
CA LEU A 91 -9.23 -15.37 7.58
C LEU A 91 -10.59 -15.38 8.31
N TYR A 92 -11.33 -14.28 8.31
CA TYR A 92 -12.64 -14.18 8.96
C TYR A 92 -13.78 -14.68 8.07
N PHE A 93 -13.62 -14.65 6.75
CA PHE A 93 -14.66 -15.02 5.80
C PHE A 93 -14.33 -16.33 5.08
N THR A 94 -15.30 -17.24 5.03
CA THR A 94 -15.20 -18.49 4.28
C THR A 94 -15.37 -18.29 2.77
N SER A 95 -16.16 -17.29 2.39
CA SER A 95 -16.37 -16.87 1.01
C SER A 95 -15.43 -15.72 0.63
N SER A 96 -14.68 -15.90 -0.46
CA SER A 96 -13.83 -14.84 -1.03
C SER A 96 -14.63 -13.62 -1.47
N GLY A 97 -15.84 -13.82 -2.01
CA GLY A 97 -16.72 -12.73 -2.41
C GLY A 97 -17.15 -11.87 -1.22
N ALA A 98 -17.48 -12.50 -0.09
CA ALA A 98 -17.82 -11.77 1.14
C ALA A 98 -16.61 -11.00 1.68
N ALA A 99 -15.42 -11.61 1.69
CA ALA A 99 -14.19 -10.94 2.11
C ALA A 99 -13.90 -9.68 1.28
N VAL A 100 -14.03 -9.77 -0.05
CA VAL A 100 -13.83 -8.64 -0.97
C VAL A 100 -14.89 -7.56 -0.73
N GLY A 101 -16.18 -7.93 -0.68
CA GLY A 101 -17.27 -6.98 -0.45
C GLY A 101 -17.12 -6.23 0.87
N VAL A 102 -16.77 -6.92 1.94
CA VAL A 102 -16.52 -6.30 3.25
C VAL A 102 -15.29 -5.40 3.21
N SER A 103 -14.20 -5.82 2.55
CA SER A 103 -12.99 -4.99 2.41
C SER A 103 -13.29 -3.68 1.68
N LEU A 104 -14.07 -3.75 0.59
CA LEU A 104 -14.49 -2.56 -0.18
C LEU A 104 -15.37 -1.64 0.66
N LEU A 105 -16.36 -2.20 1.37
CA LEU A 105 -17.23 -1.43 2.25
C LEU A 105 -16.44 -0.74 3.37
N PHE A 106 -15.49 -1.44 3.99
CA PHE A 106 -14.59 -0.83 4.98
C PHE A 106 -13.77 0.31 4.36
N GLY A 107 -13.23 0.14 3.16
CA GLY A 107 -12.51 1.19 2.45
C GLY A 107 -13.36 2.46 2.26
N ILE A 108 -14.57 2.30 1.74
CA ILE A 108 -15.52 3.41 1.50
C ILE A 108 -15.91 4.10 2.80
N VAL A 109 -16.24 3.33 3.85
CA VAL A 109 -16.63 3.89 5.15
C VAL A 109 -15.46 4.66 5.77
N ILE A 110 -14.25 4.10 5.72
CA ILE A 110 -13.07 4.78 6.24
C ILE A 110 -12.82 6.09 5.47
N GLU A 111 -12.91 6.07 4.14
CA GLU A 111 -12.74 7.27 3.31
C GLU A 111 -13.80 8.34 3.65
N ALA A 112 -15.06 7.95 3.78
CA ALA A 112 -16.15 8.86 4.17
C ALA A 112 -15.91 9.46 5.56
N VAL A 113 -15.51 8.65 6.55
CA VAL A 113 -15.22 9.11 7.92
C VAL A 113 -14.03 10.08 7.93
N VAL A 114 -12.98 9.77 7.17
CA VAL A 114 -11.81 10.65 7.01
C VAL A 114 -12.22 12.01 6.43
N GLY A 115 -13.11 12.03 5.44
CA GLY A 115 -13.61 13.26 4.83
C GLY A 115 -14.49 14.11 5.74
N LEU A 116 -15.29 13.49 6.61
CA LEU A 116 -16.27 14.20 7.44
C LEU A 116 -15.68 14.81 8.72
N ALA A 117 -14.68 14.17 9.32
CA ALA A 117 -14.37 14.40 10.73
C ALA A 117 -12.98 15.00 11.00
N GLY A 118 -12.20 15.33 9.97
CA GLY A 118 -10.84 15.87 10.14
C GLY A 118 -9.84 14.92 10.83
N TYR A 119 -10.26 13.68 11.12
CA TYR A 119 -9.44 12.64 11.76
C TYR A 119 -8.52 11.90 10.78
N GLY A 120 -8.44 12.34 9.53
CA GLY A 120 -7.63 11.70 8.48
C GLY A 120 -6.21 11.37 8.92
N LYS A 121 -5.55 12.28 9.64
CA LYS A 121 -4.17 12.10 10.13
C LYS A 121 -3.94 10.85 11.00
N TYR A 122 -4.97 10.28 11.61
CA TYR A 122 -4.86 9.10 12.47
C TYR A 122 -5.20 7.78 11.76
N VAL A 123 -5.70 7.85 10.52
CA VAL A 123 -6.05 6.66 9.75
C VAL A 123 -4.89 6.29 8.84
N PHE A 124 -4.37 5.06 8.91
CA PHE A 124 -3.21 4.67 8.09
C PHE A 124 -3.48 4.80 6.58
N LEU A 125 -4.73 4.57 6.13
CA LEU A 125 -5.16 4.77 4.74
C LEU A 125 -4.96 6.20 4.24
N TYR A 126 -5.01 7.20 5.14
CA TYR A 126 -4.72 8.58 4.79
C TYR A 126 -3.26 8.78 4.34
N HIS A 127 -2.34 8.01 4.92
CA HIS A 127 -0.91 8.10 4.63
C HIS A 127 -0.52 7.32 3.37
N LEU A 128 -1.36 6.37 2.92
CA LEU A 128 -1.10 5.49 1.79
C LEU A 128 -0.75 6.24 0.50
N PHE A 129 -1.50 7.30 0.19
CA PHE A 129 -1.34 8.07 -1.06
C PHE A 129 -0.46 9.32 -0.89
N ARG A 130 0.08 9.57 0.30
CA ARG A 130 0.91 10.77 0.56
C ARG A 130 2.12 10.88 -0.35
N PRO A 131 2.91 9.82 -0.62
CA PRO A 131 4.05 9.92 -1.53
C PRO A 131 3.63 10.38 -2.93
N TYR A 132 2.52 9.86 -3.47
CA TYR A 132 1.98 10.30 -4.76
C TYR A 132 1.44 11.73 -4.73
N GLN A 133 0.84 12.17 -3.62
CA GLN A 133 0.43 13.57 -3.49
C GLN A 133 1.63 14.52 -3.51
N GLN A 134 2.78 14.14 -2.94
CA GLN A 134 4.01 14.93 -3.04
C GLN A 134 4.57 14.93 -4.48
N LEU A 135 4.45 13.82 -5.22
CA LEU A 135 4.76 13.83 -6.67
C LEU A 135 3.83 14.73 -7.48
N GLN A 136 2.53 14.76 -7.16
CA GLN A 136 1.59 15.66 -7.84
C GLN A 136 1.94 17.14 -7.58
N LYS A 137 2.53 17.46 -6.42
CA LYS A 137 3.04 18.81 -6.13
C LYS A 137 4.25 19.15 -7.01
N LEU A 138 5.18 18.21 -7.23
CA LEU A 138 6.28 18.39 -8.19
C LEU A 138 5.76 18.73 -9.59
N GLY A 139 4.73 18.02 -10.06
CA GLY A 139 4.08 18.32 -11.34
C GLY A 139 3.44 19.72 -11.41
N LYS A 140 3.20 20.37 -10.27
CA LYS A 140 2.71 21.75 -10.15
C LYS A 140 3.82 22.79 -9.92
N GLY A 141 5.08 22.37 -9.97
CA GLY A 141 6.23 23.23 -9.71
C GLY A 141 6.62 23.37 -8.23
N LEU A 142 5.95 22.67 -7.31
CA LEU A 142 6.25 22.71 -5.88
C LEU A 142 7.24 21.60 -5.50
N PRO A 143 8.26 21.89 -4.67
CA PRO A 143 9.30 20.92 -4.38
C PRO A 143 8.75 19.74 -3.58
N PHE A 144 9.39 18.58 -3.73
CA PHE A 144 9.13 17.44 -2.85
C PHE A 144 9.59 17.83 -1.45
N GLN A 145 8.65 17.81 -0.49
CA GLN A 145 8.95 18.14 0.90
C GLN A 145 8.71 16.90 1.76
N TRP A 146 9.76 16.49 2.47
CA TRP A 146 9.65 15.54 3.55
C TRP A 146 8.92 16.21 4.70
N ASP A 147 7.64 15.85 4.89
CA ASP A 147 6.80 16.42 5.95
C ASP A 147 6.74 15.50 7.17
N ASP A 148 6.36 16.08 8.32
CA ASP A 148 6.19 15.33 9.56
C ASP A 148 5.16 14.20 9.41
N LEU A 149 4.15 14.41 8.55
CA LEU A 149 3.10 13.44 8.28
C LEU A 149 3.63 12.18 7.59
N LEU A 150 4.61 12.30 6.69
CA LEU A 150 5.24 11.17 6.02
C LEU A 150 6.07 10.35 7.01
N THR A 151 6.80 11.03 7.92
CA THR A 151 7.54 10.38 9.02
C THR A 151 6.59 9.65 9.97
N TRP A 152 5.51 10.31 10.40
CA TRP A 152 4.45 9.69 11.22
C TRP A 152 3.77 8.53 10.50
N GLY A 153 3.53 8.68 9.19
CA GLY A 153 2.95 7.67 8.33
C GLY A 153 3.79 6.40 8.30
N LEU A 154 5.13 6.53 8.18
CA LEU A 154 6.04 5.38 8.22
C LEU A 154 5.96 4.64 9.56
N GLY A 155 5.95 5.37 10.67
CA GLY A 155 5.75 4.77 12.00
C GLY A 155 4.41 4.04 12.11
N ALA A 156 3.32 4.69 11.74
CA ALA A 156 1.98 4.10 11.76
C ALA A 156 1.86 2.87 10.86
N THR A 157 2.55 2.87 9.72
CA THR A 157 2.60 1.77 8.75
C THR A 157 3.26 0.54 9.34
N LEU A 158 4.44 0.71 9.94
CA LEU A 158 5.18 -0.39 10.56
C LEU A 158 4.41 -1.00 11.74
N VAL A 159 3.84 -0.14 12.59
CA VAL A 159 3.03 -0.60 13.73
C VAL A 159 1.78 -1.33 13.25
N SER A 160 1.04 -0.77 12.28
CA SER A 160 -0.17 -1.40 11.74
C SER A 160 0.14 -2.73 11.07
N PHE A 161 1.22 -2.80 10.29
CA PHE A 161 1.68 -4.03 9.66
C PHE A 161 1.98 -5.11 10.70
N ALA A 162 2.75 -4.77 11.74
CA ALA A 162 3.09 -5.71 12.81
C ALA A 162 1.83 -6.20 13.54
N VAL A 163 0.91 -5.30 13.89
CA VAL A 163 -0.35 -5.65 14.56
C VAL A 163 -1.19 -6.59 13.70
N PHE A 164 -1.44 -6.27 12.44
CA PHE A 164 -2.26 -7.11 11.56
C PHE A 164 -1.59 -8.45 11.24
N ALA A 165 -0.28 -8.47 11.00
CA ALA A 165 0.45 -9.71 10.73
C ALA A 165 0.45 -10.65 11.95
N LEU A 166 0.78 -10.12 13.14
CA LEU A 166 0.78 -10.91 14.38
C LEU A 166 -0.62 -11.40 14.72
N TRP A 167 -1.64 -10.53 14.61
CA TRP A 167 -3.03 -10.91 14.86
C TRP A 167 -3.52 -11.98 13.89
N GLY A 168 -3.15 -11.88 12.60
CA GLY A 168 -3.44 -12.90 11.60
C GLY A 168 -2.82 -14.26 11.94
N ILE A 169 -1.57 -14.27 12.41
CA ILE A 169 -0.89 -15.50 12.86
C ILE A 169 -1.59 -16.10 14.07
N VAL A 170 -1.85 -15.30 15.12
CA VAL A 170 -2.54 -15.76 16.34
C VAL A 170 -3.92 -16.32 16.00
N ARG A 171 -4.66 -15.66 15.11
CA ARG A 171 -5.98 -16.14 14.70
C ARG A 171 -5.90 -17.49 14.01
N LEU A 172 -4.91 -17.69 13.14
CA LEU A 172 -4.72 -18.91 12.38
C LEU A 172 -4.29 -20.09 13.27
N GLU A 173 -3.49 -19.84 14.29
CA GLU A 173 -3.16 -20.86 15.32
C GLU A 173 -4.41 -21.29 16.10
N ARG A 174 -5.36 -20.38 16.33
CA ARG A 174 -6.63 -20.65 17.04
C ARG A 174 -7.79 -21.12 16.16
N MET A 175 -7.60 -21.29 14.84
CA MET A 175 -8.66 -21.82 13.98
C MET A 175 -8.72 -23.35 14.12
N ASP A 176 -9.87 -23.86 14.57
CA ASP A 176 -10.15 -25.29 14.59
C ASP A 176 -10.49 -25.80 13.19
N ILE A 177 -10.01 -27.01 12.87
CA ILE A 177 -10.03 -27.58 11.50
C ILE A 177 -11.32 -28.37 11.24
N THR A 178 -12.25 -28.45 12.20
CA THR A 178 -13.33 -29.45 12.22
C THR A 178 -14.68 -29.04 11.61
N SER A 179 -14.77 -27.93 10.85
CA SER A 179 -15.96 -27.60 10.03
C SER A 179 -15.67 -27.78 8.55
#